data_AF-K4KQP6-F1
#
_entry.id   AF-K4KQP6-F1
#
_cell.length_a   1.000
_cell.length_b   1.000
_cell.length_c   1.000
_cell.angle_alpha   90.00
_cell.angle_beta   90.00
_cell.angle_gamma   90.00
#
_symmetry.space_group_name_H-M   'P 1'
#
loop_
_entity.id
_entity.type
_entity.pdbx_description
1 polymer ?
#
loop_
_entity_poly.entity_id
_entity_poly.type
_entity_poly.pdbx_seq_one_letter_code
_entity_poly.pdbx_strand_id
1 'polypeptide(L)'
;MYQAPQPVKFSPKKINRYDFSADSVALSGELGERLARSIQRISHEAPFSEEYLLKQIKTDPQTWTNFPCCHGDVAGRWLWAQALAHSDCTEAPADVVSLAHKAIAHQQADGHFGNETIAPGVETMLGAYGNGWMLKGLSVLASLFPDAKLETAVRQHVQWYIDQYPYWEEVARNIRERDTEYYAVTPSGYFHGLAGLSSAYQITGDERILTLARQFMPNVASLAEADHSHSYLTVRRGCLEFAERGGDTGMVAAIEKELEQVWREFVMESGGIPERFVKFGKDHIHDDEACSHADWMLLCLKLHKLTGKDAWLERGILCLENQFFYNQTINGGFGARLIYQNRYLQMGKEGYWCCSLYGPSVMLEAASYFVQRDGDTLSVLHPIEGTFTFGDQTVNLSWSADYRQFIVDLSQAPAIQKVNLREPSWASWHAGQYNHTHTYTAHWKFWNATPGKAPEPVTAESGNVYTQFLGPWMLAARAAQNVDIPTLPMRAMASGAAIDGLEIRTMKGLPQTSKTLMAVAPSDVQINQYDVFSWPNQPGNQIMLYPLKDKESPDNMKTWFKAL
;
A
#
# COMPACT_ATOMS: atom_id res chain seq x y z
N MET A 1 9.66 26.19 -9.60
CA MET A 1 9.34 25.06 -10.50
C MET A 1 9.82 23.80 -9.82
N TYR A 2 8.93 22.88 -9.46
CA TYR A 2 9.34 21.55 -9.01
C TYR A 2 9.91 20.82 -10.23
N GLN A 3 11.16 20.33 -10.14
CA GLN A 3 11.66 19.39 -11.15
C GLN A 3 10.78 18.14 -11.12
N ALA A 4 10.40 17.65 -12.31
CA ALA A 4 9.68 16.39 -12.39
C ALA A 4 10.56 15.29 -11.77
N PRO A 5 10.03 14.49 -10.82
CA PRO A 5 10.81 13.43 -10.22
C PRO A 5 11.23 12.40 -11.27
N GLN A 6 12.43 11.84 -11.12
CA GLN A 6 12.96 10.87 -12.06
C GLN A 6 12.21 9.53 -11.92
N PRO A 7 11.95 8.80 -13.02
CA PRO A 7 11.39 7.45 -12.96
C PRO A 7 12.25 6.54 -12.07
N VAL A 8 11.60 5.73 -11.24
CA VAL A 8 12.28 4.77 -10.36
C VAL A 8 12.42 3.45 -11.10
N LYS A 9 13.66 2.97 -11.22
CA LYS A 9 13.99 1.68 -11.85
C LYS A 9 14.40 0.67 -10.79
N PHE A 10 13.71 -0.47 -10.72
CA PHE A 10 13.90 -1.49 -9.68
C PHE A 10 13.74 -2.90 -10.24
N SER A 11 14.07 -3.92 -9.44
CA SER A 11 14.03 -5.33 -9.84
C SER A 11 12.93 -6.11 -9.10
N PRO A 12 11.72 -6.28 -9.68
CA PRO A 12 10.66 -7.10 -9.09
C PRO A 12 11.13 -8.49 -8.65
N LYS A 13 11.94 -9.16 -9.48
CA LYS A 13 12.50 -10.47 -9.20
C LYS A 13 13.35 -10.50 -7.94
N LYS A 14 14.15 -9.47 -7.65
CA LYS A 14 14.89 -9.41 -6.39
C LYS A 14 14.00 -9.09 -5.18
N ILE A 15 12.93 -8.32 -5.38
CA ILE A 15 11.98 -7.94 -4.31
C ILE A 15 11.12 -9.12 -3.86
N ASN A 16 10.42 -9.78 -4.79
CA ASN A 16 9.47 -10.85 -4.46
C ASN A 16 10.05 -12.27 -4.61
N ARG A 17 11.25 -12.39 -5.19
CA ARG A 17 11.99 -13.64 -5.42
C ARG A 17 11.18 -14.67 -6.19
N TYR A 18 10.41 -14.19 -7.16
CA TYR A 18 9.61 -15.03 -8.02
C TYR A 18 10.22 -15.11 -9.41
N ASP A 19 10.44 -16.33 -9.90
CA ASP A 19 11.13 -16.58 -11.16
C ASP A 19 10.41 -15.99 -12.37
N PHE A 20 9.09 -15.82 -12.28
CA PHE A 20 8.28 -15.21 -13.33
C PHE A 20 8.27 -13.67 -13.30
N SER A 21 8.93 -13.04 -12.34
CA SER A 21 8.98 -11.58 -12.26
C SER A 21 10.02 -10.99 -13.21
N ALA A 22 9.79 -9.76 -13.64
CA ALA A 22 10.75 -9.02 -14.44
C ALA A 22 12.08 -8.84 -13.70
N ASP A 23 13.18 -8.95 -14.43
CA ASP A 23 14.52 -8.68 -13.91
C ASP A 23 14.68 -7.18 -13.61
N SER A 24 14.03 -6.31 -14.39
CA SER A 24 14.07 -4.86 -14.26
C SER A 24 12.75 -4.21 -14.70
N VAL A 25 12.33 -3.15 -14.01
CA VAL A 25 11.16 -2.34 -14.37
C VAL A 25 11.46 -0.87 -14.16
N ALA A 26 11.13 -0.04 -15.17
CA ALA A 26 11.00 1.41 -15.03
C ALA A 26 9.52 1.76 -15.16
N LEU A 27 8.87 2.07 -14.03
CA LEU A 27 7.44 2.40 -14.02
C LEU A 27 7.19 3.78 -14.63
N SER A 28 6.07 3.90 -15.33
CA SER A 28 5.52 5.15 -15.85
C SER A 28 4.03 5.25 -15.51
N GLY A 29 3.36 6.26 -16.06
CA GLY A 29 1.95 6.52 -15.75
C GLY A 29 1.74 6.84 -14.27
N GLU A 30 0.51 6.66 -13.78
CA GLU A 30 0.14 7.08 -12.44
C GLU A 30 0.96 6.40 -11.33
N LEU A 31 1.10 5.08 -11.35
CA LEU A 31 1.87 4.38 -10.32
C LEU A 31 3.34 4.81 -10.33
N GLY A 32 3.94 4.98 -11.51
CA GLY A 32 5.31 5.46 -11.66
C GLY A 32 5.50 6.89 -11.17
N GLU A 33 4.60 7.81 -11.53
CA GLU A 33 4.64 9.21 -11.10
C GLU A 33 4.47 9.35 -9.59
N ARG A 34 3.50 8.63 -9.01
CA ARG A 34 3.27 8.61 -7.55
C ARG A 34 4.47 8.04 -6.81
N LEU A 35 5.03 6.92 -7.27
CA LEU A 35 6.23 6.31 -6.68
C LEU A 35 7.43 7.25 -6.76
N ALA A 36 7.68 7.85 -7.93
CA ALA A 36 8.77 8.79 -8.14
C ALA A 36 8.67 9.99 -7.19
N ARG A 37 7.46 10.51 -6.98
CA ARG A 37 7.23 11.58 -6.00
C ARG A 37 7.51 11.13 -4.57
N SER A 38 7.13 9.91 -4.19
CA SER A 38 7.43 9.36 -2.85
C SER A 38 8.91 9.11 -2.61
N ILE A 39 9.65 8.60 -3.60
CA ILE A 39 11.11 8.45 -3.48
C ILE A 39 11.79 9.82 -3.40
N GLN A 40 11.35 10.79 -4.21
CA GLN A 40 11.81 12.18 -4.10
C GLN A 40 11.57 12.75 -2.69
N ARG A 41 10.37 12.52 -2.13
CA ARG A 41 9.99 12.97 -0.79
C ARG A 41 10.95 12.48 0.28
N ILE A 42 11.30 11.19 0.27
CA ILE A 42 12.13 10.60 1.34
C ILE A 42 13.64 10.75 1.12
N SER A 43 14.06 11.09 -0.10
CA SER A 43 15.50 11.19 -0.45
C SER A 43 16.02 12.62 -0.45
N HIS A 44 15.17 13.60 -0.76
CA HIS A 44 15.62 14.96 -1.07
C HIS A 44 14.90 16.06 -0.32
N GLU A 45 13.88 15.74 0.47
CA GLU A 45 13.08 16.74 1.19
C GLU A 45 13.15 16.52 2.71
N ALA A 46 13.05 17.61 3.47
CA ALA A 46 13.08 17.55 4.94
C ALA A 46 11.91 16.70 5.50
N PRO A 47 12.10 15.93 6.59
CA PRO A 47 13.25 16.00 7.50
C PRO A 47 14.36 14.97 7.24
N PHE A 48 14.33 14.19 6.15
CA PHE A 48 15.14 12.96 5.98
C PHE A 48 16.64 13.16 5.71
N SER A 49 17.29 14.06 6.43
CA SER A 49 18.75 14.18 6.42
C SER A 49 19.42 13.01 7.13
N GLU A 50 20.69 12.74 6.81
CA GLU A 50 21.51 11.77 7.54
C GLU A 50 21.48 12.05 9.06
N GLU A 51 21.63 13.31 9.45
CA GLU A 51 21.60 13.74 10.84
C GLU A 51 20.28 13.36 11.52
N TYR A 52 19.14 13.66 10.87
CA TYR A 52 17.83 13.31 11.40
C TYR A 52 17.68 11.79 11.53
N LEU A 53 17.99 11.03 10.49
CA LEU A 53 17.86 9.57 10.47
C LEU A 53 18.69 8.91 11.56
N LEU A 54 19.96 9.29 11.74
CA LEU A 54 20.83 8.73 12.78
C LEU A 54 20.37 9.12 14.19
N LYS A 55 19.84 10.33 14.38
CA LYS A 55 19.27 10.76 15.66
C LYS A 55 18.01 10.00 16.06
N GLN A 56 17.30 9.35 15.13
CA GLN A 56 16.16 8.46 15.45
C GLN A 56 16.58 7.06 15.91
N ILE A 57 17.87 6.71 15.83
CA ILE A 57 18.37 5.37 16.18
C ILE A 57 18.76 5.30 17.66
N LYS A 58 19.17 6.43 18.24
CA LYS A 58 19.62 6.55 19.64
C LYS A 58 18.68 7.46 20.42
N THR A 59 18.63 7.31 21.73
CA THR A 59 17.95 8.28 22.59
C THR A 59 18.79 9.54 22.71
N ASP A 60 18.43 10.56 21.96
CA ASP A 60 19.00 11.90 22.07
C ASP A 60 17.92 12.85 22.60
N PRO A 61 18.01 13.33 23.86
CA PRO A 61 16.99 14.21 24.45
C PRO A 61 16.92 15.58 23.75
N GLN A 62 17.90 15.94 22.91
CA GLN A 62 17.88 17.16 22.12
C GLN A 62 17.26 16.96 20.72
N THR A 63 16.91 15.73 20.37
CA THR A 63 16.27 15.40 19.11
C THR A 63 14.76 15.37 19.29
N TRP A 64 14.06 16.23 18.55
CA TRP A 64 12.61 16.14 18.48
C TRP A 64 12.17 14.94 17.62
N THR A 65 11.25 14.14 18.14
CA THR A 65 10.60 13.04 17.43
C THR A 65 9.21 12.79 18.01
N ASN A 66 8.29 12.31 17.17
CA ASN A 66 6.95 11.93 17.61
C ASN A 66 6.95 10.64 18.44
N PHE A 67 7.97 9.79 18.30
CA PHE A 67 8.05 8.47 18.95
C PHE A 67 9.47 8.19 19.46
N PRO A 68 9.89 8.80 20.59
CA PRO A 68 11.26 8.72 21.09
C PRO A 68 11.70 7.34 21.57
N CYS A 69 10.79 6.38 21.67
CA CYS A 69 11.07 5.00 22.07
C CYS A 69 11.01 3.99 20.91
N CYS A 70 10.60 4.39 19.69
CA CYS A 70 10.57 3.54 18.49
C CYS A 70 11.92 3.52 17.76
N HIS A 71 13.00 3.27 18.49
CA HIS A 71 14.36 3.34 17.96
C HIS A 71 14.54 2.45 16.72
N GLY A 72 15.03 3.05 15.65
CA GLY A 72 15.27 2.33 14.40
C GLY A 72 14.07 2.23 13.44
N ASP A 73 12.86 2.67 13.83
CA ASP A 73 11.68 2.69 12.94
C ASP A 73 11.93 3.51 11.66
N VAL A 74 12.20 4.79 11.85
CA VAL A 74 12.41 5.77 10.77
C VAL A 74 13.56 5.33 9.85
N ALA A 75 14.73 5.07 10.43
CA ALA A 75 15.92 4.70 9.67
C ALA A 75 15.76 3.31 8.99
N GLY A 76 15.13 2.35 9.66
CA GLY A 76 14.88 1.02 9.12
C GLY A 76 13.95 1.04 7.91
N ARG A 77 12.83 1.77 7.98
CA ARG A 77 11.93 1.95 6.83
C ARG A 77 12.59 2.73 5.70
N TRP A 78 13.38 3.76 6.02
CA TRP A 78 14.13 4.50 5.01
C TRP A 78 15.12 3.60 4.27
N LEU A 79 15.94 2.83 5.00
CA LEU A 79 16.89 1.88 4.42
C LEU A 79 16.17 0.84 3.55
N TRP A 80 15.02 0.35 4.01
CA TRP A 80 14.22 -0.58 3.23
C TRP A 80 13.72 0.02 1.91
N ALA A 81 13.13 1.21 1.95
CA ALA A 81 12.63 1.89 0.75
C ALA A 81 13.75 2.16 -0.26
N GLN A 82 14.91 2.64 0.21
CA GLN A 82 16.07 2.89 -0.64
C GLN A 82 16.64 1.60 -1.23
N ALA A 83 16.75 0.54 -0.43
CA ALA A 83 17.24 -0.75 -0.92
C ALA A 83 16.36 -1.28 -2.05
N LEU A 84 15.03 -1.21 -1.91
CA LEU A 84 14.11 -1.64 -2.96
C LEU A 84 14.16 -0.73 -4.20
N ALA A 85 14.18 0.59 -4.01
CA ALA A 85 14.23 1.57 -5.11
C ALA A 85 15.50 1.45 -5.96
N HIS A 86 16.58 0.92 -5.39
CA HIS A 86 17.85 0.68 -6.06
C HIS A 86 18.11 -0.79 -6.39
N SER A 87 17.12 -1.68 -6.22
CA SER A 87 17.32 -3.13 -6.44
C SER A 87 17.74 -3.50 -7.86
N ASP A 88 17.53 -2.64 -8.86
CA ASP A 88 18.06 -2.85 -10.22
C ASP A 88 19.58 -2.61 -10.34
N CYS A 89 20.18 -1.89 -9.39
CA CYS A 89 21.60 -1.62 -9.39
C CYS A 89 22.42 -2.87 -9.04
N THR A 90 23.67 -2.90 -9.52
CA THR A 90 24.66 -3.92 -9.13
C THR A 90 25.27 -3.62 -7.75
N GLU A 91 25.41 -2.33 -7.43
CA GLU A 91 25.95 -1.84 -6.16
C GLU A 91 24.95 -0.90 -5.50
N ALA A 92 24.94 -0.87 -4.17
CA ALA A 92 24.12 0.08 -3.43
C ALA A 92 24.67 1.51 -3.59
N PRO A 93 23.80 2.54 -3.54
CA PRO A 93 24.24 3.93 -3.47
C PRO A 93 25.19 4.16 -2.28
N ALA A 94 26.27 4.89 -2.51
CA ALA A 94 27.31 5.11 -1.52
C ALA A 94 26.80 5.80 -0.25
N ASP A 95 25.84 6.72 -0.39
CA ASP A 95 25.15 7.41 0.71
C ASP A 95 24.27 6.47 1.53
N VAL A 96 23.54 5.55 0.87
CA VAL A 96 22.74 4.51 1.55
C VAL A 96 23.62 3.56 2.36
N VAL A 97 24.73 3.08 1.78
CA VAL A 97 25.69 2.22 2.49
C VAL A 97 26.36 2.97 3.64
N SER A 98 26.78 4.22 3.41
CA SER A 98 27.37 5.08 4.44
C SER A 98 26.42 5.28 5.61
N LEU A 99 25.14 5.58 5.36
CA LEU A 99 24.13 5.70 6.41
C LEU A 99 23.98 4.37 7.17
N ALA A 100 23.88 3.24 6.47
CA ALA A 100 23.76 1.93 7.10
C ALA A 100 24.96 1.59 7.99
N HIS A 101 26.19 1.89 7.56
CA HIS A 101 27.41 1.71 8.35
C HIS A 101 27.43 2.61 9.59
N LYS A 102 27.00 3.86 9.47
CA LYS A 102 26.87 4.77 10.61
C LYS A 102 25.76 4.32 11.56
N ALA A 103 24.66 3.79 11.04
CA ALA A 103 23.57 3.23 11.83
C ALA A 103 24.04 2.05 12.68
N ILE A 104 24.70 1.05 12.08
CA ILE A 104 25.20 -0.12 12.84
C ILE A 104 26.30 0.24 13.85
N ALA A 105 27.00 1.37 13.68
CA ALA A 105 27.93 1.87 14.70
C ALA A 105 27.22 2.36 15.98
N HIS A 106 25.91 2.58 15.92
CA HIS A 106 25.05 2.86 17.07
C HIS A 106 24.36 1.61 17.63
N GLN A 107 24.61 0.43 17.08
CA GLN A 107 24.09 -0.82 17.61
C GLN A 107 24.75 -1.14 18.95
N GLN A 108 23.94 -1.53 19.92
CA GLN A 108 24.39 -1.91 21.25
C GLN A 108 25.10 -3.27 21.25
N ALA A 109 25.86 -3.54 22.31
CA ALA A 109 26.67 -4.75 22.41
C ALA A 109 25.86 -6.06 22.39
N ASP A 110 24.61 -6.02 22.85
CA ASP A 110 23.66 -7.13 22.81
C ASP A 110 22.91 -7.23 21.47
N GLY A 111 23.06 -6.24 20.57
CA GLY A 111 22.55 -6.26 19.20
C GLY A 111 21.36 -5.37 18.92
N HIS A 112 20.79 -4.66 19.89
CA HIS A 112 19.63 -3.78 19.66
C HIS A 112 20.03 -2.33 19.36
N PHE A 113 19.04 -1.52 18.97
CA PHE A 113 19.15 -0.07 18.78
C PHE A 113 18.30 0.68 19.80
N GLY A 114 18.85 1.77 20.34
CA GLY A 114 18.21 2.59 21.37
C GLY A 114 19.09 2.79 22.61
N ASN A 115 18.45 2.94 23.76
CA ASN A 115 19.11 3.05 25.07
C ASN A 115 19.86 1.77 25.45
N GLU A 116 21.05 1.89 26.05
CA GLU A 116 21.81 0.73 26.57
C GLU A 116 20.98 -0.20 27.48
N THR A 117 19.96 0.35 28.14
CA THR A 117 18.97 -0.41 28.89
C THR A 117 17.59 0.07 28.49
N ILE A 118 16.77 -0.83 27.95
CA ILE A 118 15.36 -0.56 27.68
C ILE A 118 14.56 -0.89 28.95
N ALA A 119 13.82 0.07 29.49
CA ALA A 119 13.00 -0.19 30.66
C ALA A 119 11.83 -1.14 30.31
N PRO A 120 11.53 -2.12 31.18
CA PRO A 120 10.31 -2.93 31.06
C PRO A 120 9.05 -2.07 30.88
N GLY A 121 8.17 -2.47 29.96
CA GLY A 121 6.90 -1.78 29.70
C GLY A 121 6.80 -1.15 28.30
N VAL A 122 6.22 0.05 28.21
CA VAL A 122 5.98 0.79 26.95
C VAL A 122 7.23 0.93 26.10
N GLU A 123 8.36 1.25 26.73
CA GLU A 123 9.65 1.38 26.04
C GLU A 123 10.11 0.07 25.42
N THR A 124 9.83 -1.08 26.04
CA THR A 124 10.19 -2.38 25.47
C THR A 124 9.30 -2.74 24.28
N MET A 125 7.99 -2.49 24.35
CA MET A 125 7.06 -2.77 23.23
C MET A 125 7.39 -1.92 22.00
N LEU A 126 7.56 -0.61 22.19
CA LEU A 126 7.88 0.31 21.11
C LEU A 126 9.34 0.18 20.64
N GLY A 127 10.25 -0.17 21.56
CA GLY A 127 11.63 -0.52 21.23
C GLY A 127 11.69 -1.74 20.32
N ALA A 128 10.99 -2.83 20.64
CA ALA A 128 10.91 -4.03 19.81
C ALA A 128 10.26 -3.75 18.45
N TYR A 129 9.25 -2.89 18.41
CA TYR A 129 8.61 -2.44 17.19
C TYR A 129 9.59 -1.72 16.25
N GLY A 130 10.30 -0.70 16.75
CA GLY A 130 11.28 0.06 15.96
C GLY A 130 12.47 -0.78 15.51
N ASN A 131 12.99 -1.63 16.41
CA ASN A 131 14.04 -2.58 16.10
C ASN A 131 13.62 -3.56 14.99
N GLY A 132 12.34 -3.92 14.90
CA GLY A 132 11.80 -4.78 13.84
C GLY A 132 11.93 -4.16 12.45
N TRP A 133 11.69 -2.86 12.32
CA TRP A 133 11.89 -2.12 11.08
C TRP A 133 13.37 -1.97 10.73
N MET A 134 14.22 -1.70 11.73
CA MET A 134 15.67 -1.66 11.50
C MET A 134 16.19 -3.01 11.01
N LEU A 135 15.77 -4.11 11.63
CA LEU A 135 16.10 -5.46 11.19
C LEU A 135 15.65 -5.71 9.75
N LYS A 136 14.43 -5.29 9.38
CA LYS A 136 13.93 -5.38 8.00
C LYS A 136 14.81 -4.59 7.03
N GLY A 137 15.09 -3.32 7.32
CA GLY A 137 15.89 -2.44 6.46
C GLY A 137 17.30 -2.98 6.22
N LEU A 138 18.03 -3.32 7.31
CA LEU A 138 19.39 -3.85 7.22
C LEU A 138 19.42 -5.20 6.48
N SER A 139 18.47 -6.10 6.78
CA SER A 139 18.45 -7.42 6.16
C SER A 139 18.13 -7.35 4.66
N VAL A 140 17.18 -6.50 4.25
CA VAL A 140 16.86 -6.32 2.83
C VAL A 140 18.05 -5.70 2.10
N LEU A 141 18.66 -4.66 2.66
CA LEU A 141 19.85 -4.02 2.08
C LEU A 141 20.98 -5.04 1.90
N ALA A 142 21.33 -5.79 2.95
CA ALA A 142 22.38 -6.82 2.89
C ALA A 142 22.04 -7.96 1.91
N SER A 143 20.75 -8.29 1.72
CA SER A 143 20.34 -9.31 0.76
C SER A 143 20.48 -8.88 -0.69
N LEU A 144 20.30 -7.59 -0.97
CA LEU A 144 20.42 -7.02 -2.32
C LEU A 144 21.86 -6.64 -2.65
N PHE A 145 22.61 -6.21 -1.64
CA PHE A 145 23.99 -5.74 -1.74
C PHE A 145 24.81 -6.37 -0.61
N PRO A 146 25.41 -7.56 -0.85
CA PRO A 146 26.13 -8.29 0.18
C PRO A 146 27.24 -7.47 0.83
N ASP A 147 27.18 -7.34 2.15
CA ASP A 147 28.15 -6.63 2.97
C ASP A 147 28.32 -7.37 4.30
N ALA A 148 29.54 -7.87 4.55
CA ALA A 148 29.85 -8.66 5.73
C ALA A 148 29.64 -7.91 7.06
N LYS A 149 29.79 -6.57 7.08
CA LYS A 149 29.52 -5.75 8.27
C LYS A 149 28.03 -5.72 8.56
N LEU A 150 27.20 -5.53 7.54
CA LEU A 150 25.76 -5.54 7.68
C LEU A 150 25.25 -6.93 8.10
N GLU A 151 25.78 -8.01 7.51
CA GLU A 151 25.41 -9.37 7.90
C GLU A 151 25.77 -9.65 9.37
N THR A 152 26.95 -9.21 9.83
CA THR A 152 27.36 -9.35 11.24
C THR A 152 26.40 -8.60 12.17
N ALA A 153 26.07 -7.35 11.85
CA ALA A 153 25.12 -6.54 12.60
C ALA A 153 23.71 -7.20 12.65
N VAL A 154 23.24 -7.76 11.52
CA VAL A 154 21.97 -8.49 11.47
C VAL A 154 22.01 -9.74 12.36
N ARG A 155 23.09 -10.52 12.36
CA ARG A 155 23.23 -11.69 13.23
C ARG A 155 23.19 -11.32 14.71
N GLN A 156 23.85 -10.24 15.11
CA GLN A 156 23.80 -9.71 16.47
C GLN A 156 22.38 -9.26 16.84
N HIS A 157 21.69 -8.57 15.93
CA HIS A 157 20.31 -8.15 16.15
C HIS A 157 19.36 -9.35 16.30
N VAL A 158 19.53 -10.40 15.49
CA VAL A 158 18.79 -11.66 15.65
C VAL A 158 19.05 -12.29 17.02
N GLN A 159 20.29 -12.27 17.50
CA GLN A 159 20.63 -12.79 18.82
C GLN A 159 19.87 -12.03 19.93
N TRP A 160 19.78 -10.70 19.85
CA TRP A 160 18.95 -9.91 20.76
C TRP A 160 17.49 -10.38 20.79
N TYR A 161 16.87 -10.57 19.62
CA TYR A 161 15.50 -11.09 19.51
C TYR A 161 15.32 -12.44 20.21
N ILE A 162 16.30 -13.35 20.08
CA ILE A 162 16.31 -14.65 20.75
C ILE A 162 16.41 -14.47 22.28
N ASP A 163 17.30 -13.60 22.74
CA ASP A 163 17.57 -13.39 24.15
C ASP A 163 16.40 -12.69 24.88
N GLN A 164 15.69 -11.80 24.19
CA GLN A 164 14.54 -11.08 24.76
C GLN A 164 13.24 -11.89 24.77
N TYR A 165 13.11 -12.90 23.91
CA TYR A 165 11.85 -13.64 23.74
C TYR A 165 11.25 -14.19 25.03
N PRO A 166 12.00 -14.83 25.96
CA PRO A 166 11.42 -15.36 27.20
C PRO A 166 10.65 -14.30 28.00
N TYR A 167 11.18 -13.07 28.06
CA TYR A 167 10.50 -11.95 28.72
C TYR A 167 9.26 -11.50 27.94
N TRP A 168 9.36 -11.35 26.62
CA TRP A 168 8.21 -10.93 25.80
C TRP A 168 7.07 -11.95 25.82
N GLU A 169 7.38 -13.24 25.81
CA GLU A 169 6.39 -14.32 25.96
C GLU A 169 5.67 -14.23 27.31
N GLU A 170 6.42 -14.06 28.40
CA GLU A 170 5.84 -13.89 29.73
C GLU A 170 4.90 -12.68 29.78
N VAL A 171 5.31 -11.54 29.25
CA VAL A 171 4.50 -10.31 29.26
C VAL A 171 3.27 -10.44 28.37
N ALA A 172 3.42 -10.95 27.14
CA ALA A 172 2.33 -11.07 26.17
C ALA A 172 1.21 -12.01 26.65
N ARG A 173 1.54 -13.00 27.50
CA ARG A 173 0.54 -13.88 28.13
C ARG A 173 -0.26 -13.21 29.26
N ASN A 174 0.24 -12.11 29.81
CA ASN A 174 -0.32 -11.44 30.98
C ASN A 174 -0.97 -10.08 30.67
N ILE A 175 -0.81 -9.55 29.45
CA ILE A 175 -1.37 -8.26 29.01
C ILE A 175 -2.12 -8.46 27.70
N ARG A 176 -3.37 -7.98 27.62
CA ARG A 176 -4.15 -7.98 26.37
C ARG A 176 -3.85 -6.73 25.54
N GLU A 177 -4.02 -6.82 24.22
CA GLU A 177 -3.86 -5.70 23.28
C GLU A 177 -4.58 -4.42 23.69
N ARG A 178 -5.79 -4.53 24.21
CA ARG A 178 -6.64 -3.37 24.55
C ARG A 178 -6.44 -2.86 25.97
N ASP A 179 -5.62 -3.52 26.77
CA ASP A 179 -5.41 -3.15 28.19
C ASP A 179 -4.26 -2.14 28.36
N THR A 180 -3.65 -1.69 27.27
CA THR A 180 -2.56 -0.71 27.31
C THR A 180 -3.09 0.72 27.39
N GLU A 181 -2.53 1.54 28.27
CA GLU A 181 -2.96 2.93 28.48
C GLU A 181 -2.65 3.86 27.29
N TYR A 182 -1.77 3.45 26.38
CA TYR A 182 -1.25 4.28 25.31
C TYR A 182 -1.67 3.80 23.93
N TYR A 183 -1.97 4.76 23.06
CA TYR A 183 -2.31 4.53 21.66
C TYR A 183 -1.18 3.82 20.89
N ALA A 184 -1.52 2.77 20.13
CA ALA A 184 -0.61 1.97 19.30
C ALA A 184 0.54 1.28 20.07
N VAL A 185 0.51 1.26 21.40
CA VAL A 185 1.46 0.53 22.24
C VAL A 185 0.82 -0.78 22.65
N THR A 186 1.10 -1.87 21.93
CA THR A 186 0.45 -3.15 22.22
C THR A 186 1.44 -4.31 22.28
N PRO A 187 1.08 -5.46 22.89
CA PRO A 187 1.93 -6.66 22.90
C PRO A 187 2.37 -7.12 21.50
N SER A 188 1.59 -6.83 20.45
CA SER A 188 1.98 -7.04 19.05
C SER A 188 3.28 -6.33 18.67
N GLY A 189 3.68 -5.26 19.37
CA GLY A 189 4.98 -4.59 19.21
C GLY A 189 6.17 -5.52 19.41
N TYR A 190 6.09 -6.50 20.32
CA TYR A 190 7.14 -7.50 20.53
C TYR A 190 7.31 -8.43 19.31
N PHE A 191 6.21 -8.76 18.64
CA PHE A 191 6.20 -9.72 17.53
C PHE A 191 6.26 -9.05 16.16
N HIS A 192 6.19 -7.72 16.11
CA HIS A 192 6.26 -6.91 14.90
C HIS A 192 7.51 -7.22 14.04
N GLY A 193 8.62 -7.63 14.68
CA GLY A 193 9.87 -7.99 14.02
C GLY A 193 9.84 -9.24 13.12
N LEU A 194 8.73 -10.01 13.04
CA LEU A 194 8.66 -11.24 12.24
C LEU A 194 9.06 -11.05 10.77
N ALA A 195 8.59 -9.99 10.10
CA ALA A 195 8.98 -9.74 8.71
C ALA A 195 10.48 -9.40 8.56
N GLY A 196 11.06 -8.75 9.57
CA GLY A 196 12.50 -8.49 9.66
C GLY A 196 13.30 -9.79 9.85
N LEU A 197 12.89 -10.63 10.80
CA LEU A 197 13.47 -11.95 11.06
C LEU A 197 13.43 -12.85 9.82
N SER A 198 12.30 -12.86 9.11
CA SER A 198 12.14 -13.56 7.84
C SER A 198 13.16 -13.10 6.78
N SER A 199 13.46 -11.80 6.72
CA SER A 199 14.47 -11.25 5.82
C SER A 199 15.89 -11.57 6.31
N ALA A 200 16.13 -11.57 7.62
CA ALA A 200 17.40 -11.96 8.22
C ALA A 200 17.71 -13.45 7.98
N TYR A 201 16.72 -14.33 8.04
CA TYR A 201 16.90 -15.76 7.74
C TYR A 201 17.42 -15.98 6.31
N GLN A 202 16.96 -15.18 5.35
CA GLN A 202 17.39 -15.29 3.96
C GLN A 202 18.88 -15.05 3.75
N ILE A 203 19.49 -14.19 4.56
CA ILE A 203 20.92 -13.89 4.45
C ILE A 203 21.76 -14.78 5.38
N THR A 204 21.21 -15.13 6.54
CA THR A 204 21.99 -15.80 7.60
C THR A 204 21.93 -17.32 7.53
N GLY A 205 20.82 -17.89 7.02
CA GLY A 205 20.50 -19.32 7.11
C GLY A 205 20.32 -19.82 8.55
N ASP A 206 20.12 -18.93 9.53
CA ASP A 206 20.08 -19.31 10.94
C ASP A 206 18.72 -19.95 11.32
N GLU A 207 18.70 -21.27 11.44
CA GLU A 207 17.53 -22.08 11.81
C GLU A 207 16.90 -21.69 13.16
N ARG A 208 17.66 -21.01 14.04
CA ARG A 208 17.11 -20.47 15.30
C ARG A 208 16.04 -19.42 15.02
N ILE A 209 16.11 -18.71 13.89
CA ILE A 209 15.07 -17.76 13.47
C ILE A 209 13.75 -18.46 13.17
N LEU A 210 13.78 -19.62 12.50
CA LEU A 210 12.57 -20.40 12.24
C LEU A 210 11.96 -20.95 13.54
N THR A 211 12.81 -21.33 14.49
CA THR A 211 12.38 -21.73 15.83
C THR A 211 11.70 -20.57 16.55
N LEU A 212 12.33 -19.40 16.56
CA LEU A 212 11.80 -18.19 17.18
C LEU A 212 10.46 -17.76 16.56
N ALA A 213 10.35 -17.78 15.23
CA ALA A 213 9.10 -17.47 14.54
C ALA A 213 7.97 -18.43 14.97
N ARG A 214 8.26 -19.74 15.08
CA ARG A 214 7.29 -20.72 15.59
C ARG A 214 6.84 -20.44 17.02
N GLN A 215 7.69 -19.85 17.83
CA GLN A 215 7.37 -19.45 19.20
C GLN A 215 6.57 -18.13 19.25
N PHE A 216 6.81 -17.20 18.33
CA PHE A 216 6.07 -15.93 18.25
C PHE A 216 4.60 -16.14 17.88
N MET A 217 4.33 -16.96 16.84
CA MET A 217 3.00 -17.03 16.21
C MET A 217 1.83 -17.37 17.17
N PRO A 218 1.97 -18.28 18.15
CA PRO A 218 0.92 -18.53 19.15
C PRO A 218 0.63 -17.36 20.09
N ASN A 219 1.56 -16.43 20.25
CA ASN A 219 1.43 -15.25 21.13
C ASN A 219 0.88 -14.02 20.39
N VAL A 220 0.66 -14.12 19.08
CA VAL A 220 0.08 -13.04 18.28
C VAL A 220 -1.38 -12.86 18.64
N ALA A 221 -1.77 -11.63 18.95
CA ALA A 221 -3.12 -11.32 19.43
C ALA A 221 -4.23 -11.70 18.45
N SER A 222 -5.35 -12.21 18.94
CA SER A 222 -6.50 -12.56 18.07
C SER A 222 -7.20 -11.32 17.49
N LEU A 223 -7.98 -11.50 16.41
CA LEU A 223 -8.79 -10.39 15.84
C LEU A 223 -9.75 -9.77 16.86
N ALA A 224 -10.26 -10.56 17.80
CA ALA A 224 -11.18 -10.09 18.84
C ALA A 224 -10.51 -9.11 19.81
N GLU A 225 -9.19 -9.23 19.98
CA GLU A 225 -8.39 -8.37 20.85
C GLU A 225 -7.70 -7.25 20.08
N ALA A 226 -7.61 -7.34 18.75
CA ALA A 226 -6.95 -6.35 17.91
C ALA A 226 -7.47 -4.93 18.17
N ASP A 227 -6.55 -3.96 18.23
CA ASP A 227 -6.85 -2.53 18.28
C ASP A 227 -6.21 -1.81 17.10
N HIS A 228 -4.89 -1.65 17.08
CA HIS A 228 -4.19 -0.95 16.00
C HIS A 228 -3.97 -1.86 14.77
N SER A 229 -4.57 -1.50 13.64
CA SER A 229 -4.61 -2.36 12.45
C SER A 229 -3.24 -2.53 11.78
N HIS A 230 -2.40 -1.49 11.73
CA HIS A 230 -1.02 -1.59 11.24
C HIS A 230 -0.20 -2.65 12.01
N SER A 231 -0.13 -2.53 13.36
CA SER A 231 0.58 -3.52 14.18
C SER A 231 0.06 -4.94 13.97
N TYR A 232 -1.27 -5.08 13.94
CA TYR A 232 -1.90 -6.37 13.72
C TYR A 232 -1.55 -6.99 12.37
N LEU A 233 -1.73 -6.23 11.28
CA LEU A 233 -1.56 -6.72 9.91
C LEU A 233 -0.09 -6.95 9.54
N THR A 234 0.83 -6.09 10.00
CA THR A 234 2.28 -6.31 9.78
C THR A 234 2.73 -7.65 10.38
N VAL A 235 2.26 -8.01 11.57
CA VAL A 235 2.60 -9.30 12.19
C VAL A 235 2.09 -10.46 11.33
N ARG A 236 0.88 -10.36 10.76
CA ARG A 236 0.33 -11.39 9.84
C ARG A 236 1.14 -11.52 8.57
N ARG A 237 1.70 -10.42 8.07
CA ARG A 237 2.59 -10.48 6.92
C ARG A 237 3.82 -11.32 7.25
N GLY A 238 4.43 -11.10 8.41
CA GLY A 238 5.51 -11.95 8.91
C GLY A 238 5.11 -13.42 9.05
N CYS A 239 3.92 -13.70 9.59
CA CYS A 239 3.38 -15.06 9.66
C CYS A 239 3.23 -15.72 8.27
N LEU A 240 2.65 -15.03 7.28
CA LEU A 240 2.54 -15.54 5.91
C LEU A 240 3.90 -15.77 5.25
N GLU A 241 4.87 -14.89 5.51
CA GLU A 241 6.24 -15.03 5.03
C GLU A 241 6.91 -16.32 5.57
N PHE A 242 6.68 -16.69 6.82
CA PHE A 242 7.18 -17.96 7.38
C PHE A 242 6.37 -19.16 6.91
N ALA A 243 5.05 -19.04 6.78
CA ALA A 243 4.19 -20.09 6.26
C ALA A 243 4.57 -20.48 4.82
N GLU A 244 4.80 -19.49 3.95
CA GLU A 244 5.26 -19.72 2.57
C GLU A 244 6.59 -20.47 2.55
N ARG A 245 7.58 -20.04 3.35
CA ARG A 245 8.90 -20.68 3.41
C ARG A 245 8.84 -22.12 3.95
N GLY A 246 7.99 -22.35 4.94
CA GLY A 246 7.80 -23.68 5.53
C GLY A 246 6.90 -24.60 4.71
N GLY A 247 6.25 -24.10 3.66
CA GLY A 247 5.21 -24.83 2.94
C GLY A 247 3.96 -25.11 3.78
N ASP A 248 3.69 -24.31 4.81
CA ASP A 248 2.59 -24.51 5.76
C ASP A 248 1.28 -23.94 5.21
N THR A 249 0.63 -24.73 4.35
CA THR A 249 -0.66 -24.39 3.75
C THR A 249 -1.80 -24.30 4.78
N GLY A 250 -1.67 -24.99 5.92
CA GLY A 250 -2.63 -24.91 7.03
C GLY A 250 -2.62 -23.53 7.68
N MET A 251 -1.43 -22.98 7.92
CA MET A 251 -1.28 -21.62 8.44
C MET A 251 -1.77 -20.57 7.42
N VAL A 252 -1.48 -20.74 6.13
CA VAL A 252 -2.01 -19.85 5.08
C VAL A 252 -3.54 -19.83 5.12
N ALA A 253 -4.19 -21.00 5.20
CA ALA A 253 -5.64 -21.09 5.27
C ALA A 253 -6.22 -20.47 6.56
N ALA A 254 -5.51 -20.58 7.69
CA ALA A 254 -5.93 -19.98 8.95
C ALA A 254 -5.89 -18.44 8.88
N ILE A 255 -4.81 -17.87 8.36
CA ILE A 255 -4.66 -16.42 8.15
C ILE A 255 -5.67 -15.93 7.12
N GLU A 256 -5.89 -16.66 6.04
CA GLU A 256 -6.90 -16.31 5.04
C GLU A 256 -8.29 -16.19 5.68
N LYS A 257 -8.70 -17.17 6.49
CA LYS A 257 -9.99 -17.14 7.19
C LYS A 257 -10.13 -15.92 8.12
N GLU A 258 -9.06 -15.55 8.79
CA GLU A 258 -9.00 -14.37 9.65
C GLU A 258 -9.14 -13.08 8.83
N LEU A 259 -8.40 -12.96 7.72
CA LEU A 259 -8.47 -11.78 6.85
C LEU A 259 -9.80 -11.67 6.08
N GLU A 260 -10.50 -12.79 5.83
CA GLU A 260 -11.89 -12.76 5.36
C GLU A 260 -12.82 -12.12 6.39
N GLN A 261 -12.57 -12.35 7.68
CA GLN A 261 -13.31 -11.66 8.74
C GLN A 261 -12.97 -10.17 8.77
N VAL A 262 -11.69 -9.82 8.59
CA VAL A 262 -11.25 -8.41 8.47
C VAL A 262 -11.99 -7.70 7.33
N TRP A 263 -12.04 -8.32 6.15
CA TRP A 263 -12.78 -7.81 5.00
C TRP A 263 -14.23 -7.50 5.34
N ARG A 264 -14.96 -8.48 5.93
CA ARG A 264 -16.39 -8.32 6.20
C ARG A 264 -16.71 -7.30 7.29
N GLU A 265 -15.84 -7.14 8.28
CA GLU A 265 -16.17 -6.37 9.49
C GLU A 265 -15.55 -4.98 9.55
N PHE A 266 -14.40 -4.76 8.89
CA PHE A 266 -13.59 -3.55 9.12
C PHE A 266 -13.16 -2.82 7.85
N VAL A 267 -13.12 -3.50 6.70
CA VAL A 267 -12.75 -2.82 5.45
C VAL A 267 -13.86 -1.85 5.04
N MET A 268 -13.45 -0.62 4.74
CA MET A 268 -14.32 0.48 4.34
C MET A 268 -14.72 0.35 2.87
N GLU A 269 -15.73 1.12 2.47
CA GLU A 269 -16.22 1.22 1.08
C GLU A 269 -15.13 1.53 0.05
N SER A 270 -14.08 2.23 0.43
CA SER A 270 -12.92 2.52 -0.43
C SER A 270 -11.91 1.36 -0.53
N GLY A 271 -12.17 0.21 0.09
CA GLY A 271 -11.25 -0.93 0.11
C GLY A 271 -10.06 -0.79 1.07
N GLY A 272 -9.97 0.31 1.83
CA GLY A 272 -8.99 0.51 2.89
C GLY A 272 -9.51 0.12 4.28
N ILE A 273 -8.66 0.24 5.30
CA ILE A 273 -8.97 -0.14 6.68
C ILE A 273 -8.75 1.04 7.65
N PRO A 274 -9.60 1.23 8.67
CA PRO A 274 -9.35 2.24 9.70
C PRO A 274 -8.06 1.93 10.48
N GLU A 275 -7.43 2.95 11.06
CA GLU A 275 -6.18 2.80 11.84
C GLU A 275 -6.39 1.99 13.13
N ARG A 276 -7.60 2.06 13.67
CA ARG A 276 -8.09 1.17 14.73
C ARG A 276 -9.15 0.24 14.18
N PHE A 277 -9.22 -1.00 14.66
CA PHE A 277 -10.28 -1.96 14.36
C PHE A 277 -11.61 -1.56 15.02
N VAL A 278 -12.20 -0.49 14.50
CA VAL A 278 -13.53 0.01 14.84
C VAL A 278 -14.47 -0.24 13.67
N LYS A 279 -15.67 -0.74 13.95
CA LYS A 279 -16.69 -0.96 12.92
C LYS A 279 -17.19 0.38 12.39
N PHE A 280 -17.42 0.47 11.09
CA PHE A 280 -17.98 1.67 10.48
C PHE A 280 -19.41 1.91 10.99
N GLY A 281 -19.65 3.07 11.60
CA GLY A 281 -20.90 3.38 12.29
C GLY A 281 -21.36 4.81 12.05
N LYS A 282 -22.67 5.08 12.19
CA LYS A 282 -23.27 6.37 11.83
C LYS A 282 -22.70 7.57 12.59
N ASP A 283 -22.16 7.40 13.80
CA ASP A 283 -21.72 8.54 14.62
C ASP A 283 -20.19 8.58 14.85
N HIS A 284 -19.42 7.80 14.08
CA HIS A 284 -17.97 7.72 14.26
C HIS A 284 -17.23 8.52 13.19
N ILE A 285 -16.30 9.37 13.65
CA ILE A 285 -15.21 9.87 12.82
C ILE A 285 -14.19 8.74 12.76
N HIS A 286 -13.86 8.31 11.54
CA HIS A 286 -12.82 7.32 11.31
C HIS A 286 -11.52 8.03 10.97
N ASP A 287 -10.47 7.72 11.72
CA ASP A 287 -9.11 7.99 11.30
C ASP A 287 -8.60 6.75 10.57
N ASP A 288 -7.95 6.98 9.45
CA ASP A 288 -7.29 5.95 8.69
C ASP A 288 -5.78 6.20 8.64
N GLU A 289 -5.01 5.19 8.24
CA GLU A 289 -3.56 5.35 8.17
C GLU A 289 -3.00 4.59 6.97
N ALA A 290 -2.14 5.26 6.20
CA ALA A 290 -1.47 4.66 5.05
C ALA A 290 -0.68 3.38 5.37
N CYS A 291 -0.12 3.26 6.58
CA CYS A 291 0.57 2.03 6.99
C CYS A 291 -0.39 0.83 7.07
N SER A 292 -1.59 1.06 7.58
CA SER A 292 -2.63 0.03 7.69
C SER A 292 -3.12 -0.41 6.31
N HIS A 293 -3.32 0.55 5.39
CA HIS A 293 -3.66 0.25 3.98
C HIS A 293 -2.54 -0.50 3.27
N ALA A 294 -1.29 -0.12 3.53
CA ALA A 294 -0.12 -0.76 2.96
C ALA A 294 -0.04 -2.24 3.35
N ASP A 295 -0.22 -2.55 4.62
CA ASP A 295 -0.22 -3.94 5.09
C ASP A 295 -1.40 -4.73 4.52
N TRP A 296 -2.60 -4.15 4.54
CA TRP A 296 -3.79 -4.79 3.98
C TRP A 296 -3.59 -5.14 2.50
N MET A 297 -3.08 -4.19 1.71
CA MET A 297 -2.80 -4.40 0.30
C MET A 297 -1.75 -5.50 0.08
N LEU A 298 -0.62 -5.46 0.78
CA LEU A 298 0.42 -6.48 0.60
C LEU A 298 -0.03 -7.87 1.04
N LEU A 299 -0.81 -7.98 2.12
CA LEU A 299 -1.44 -9.24 2.54
C LEU A 299 -2.38 -9.79 1.46
N CYS A 300 -3.20 -8.94 0.86
CA CYS A 300 -4.09 -9.32 -0.22
C CYS A 300 -3.30 -9.84 -1.44
N LEU A 301 -2.29 -9.11 -1.90
CA LEU A 301 -1.46 -9.54 -3.03
C LEU A 301 -0.69 -10.84 -2.73
N LYS A 302 -0.21 -10.99 -1.49
CA LYS A 302 0.46 -12.21 -1.04
C LYS A 302 -0.50 -13.40 -0.97
N LEU A 303 -1.71 -13.22 -0.46
CA LEU A 303 -2.72 -14.28 -0.43
C LEU A 303 -3.15 -14.70 -1.83
N HIS A 304 -3.30 -13.74 -2.76
CA HIS A 304 -3.51 -14.08 -4.17
C HIS A 304 -2.37 -14.95 -4.70
N LYS A 305 -1.10 -14.58 -4.46
CA LYS A 305 0.06 -15.40 -4.87
C LYS A 305 -0.01 -16.82 -4.30
N LEU A 306 -0.33 -16.95 -3.02
CA LEU A 306 -0.29 -18.24 -2.31
C LEU A 306 -1.51 -19.14 -2.59
N THR A 307 -2.65 -18.56 -2.95
CA THR A 307 -3.92 -19.29 -3.08
C THR A 307 -4.48 -19.32 -4.51
N GLY A 308 -4.02 -18.43 -5.39
CA GLY A 308 -4.57 -18.24 -6.73
C GLY A 308 -5.98 -17.64 -6.76
N LYS A 309 -6.52 -17.17 -5.63
CA LYS A 309 -7.88 -16.61 -5.57
C LYS A 309 -7.91 -15.14 -5.97
N ASP A 310 -8.52 -14.86 -7.12
CA ASP A 310 -8.64 -13.51 -7.69
C ASP A 310 -9.30 -12.49 -6.76
N ALA A 311 -10.20 -12.94 -5.86
CA ALA A 311 -10.82 -12.05 -4.89
C ALA A 311 -9.78 -11.27 -4.07
N TRP A 312 -8.65 -11.90 -3.70
CA TRP A 312 -7.58 -11.23 -2.98
C TRP A 312 -6.84 -10.20 -3.84
N LEU A 313 -6.57 -10.51 -5.10
CA LEU A 313 -5.96 -9.55 -6.03
C LEU A 313 -6.85 -8.32 -6.19
N GLU A 314 -8.15 -8.53 -6.36
CA GLU A 314 -9.11 -7.45 -6.53
C GLU A 314 -9.21 -6.56 -5.30
N ARG A 315 -9.22 -7.14 -4.09
CA ARG A 315 -9.20 -6.38 -2.83
C ARG A 315 -7.95 -5.51 -2.70
N GLY A 316 -6.78 -6.05 -3.08
CA GLY A 316 -5.53 -5.29 -3.10
C GLY A 316 -5.57 -4.12 -4.08
N ILE A 317 -6.08 -4.33 -5.30
CA ILE A 317 -6.23 -3.28 -6.32
C ILE A 317 -7.24 -2.21 -5.88
N LEU A 318 -8.38 -2.61 -5.30
CA LEU A 318 -9.37 -1.65 -4.80
C LEU A 318 -8.79 -0.78 -3.69
N CYS A 319 -7.98 -1.34 -2.79
CA CYS A 319 -7.25 -0.55 -1.78
C CYS A 319 -6.25 0.42 -2.43
N LEU A 320 -5.45 -0.05 -3.40
CA LEU A 320 -4.46 0.74 -4.12
C LEU A 320 -5.08 1.96 -4.82
N GLU A 321 -6.06 1.68 -5.68
CA GLU A 321 -6.70 2.65 -6.58
C GLU A 321 -7.64 3.64 -5.86
N ASN A 322 -7.91 3.40 -4.58
CA ASN A 322 -8.77 4.26 -3.78
C ASN A 322 -8.04 4.72 -2.52
N GLN A 323 -8.19 4.02 -1.41
CA GLN A 323 -7.78 4.55 -0.11
C GLN A 323 -6.27 4.79 0.01
N PHE A 324 -5.43 3.95 -0.59
CA PHE A 324 -3.98 4.10 -0.51
C PHE A 324 -3.49 5.31 -1.30
N PHE A 325 -3.87 5.47 -2.58
CA PHE A 325 -3.54 6.68 -3.35
C PHE A 325 -4.20 7.94 -2.79
N TYR A 326 -5.42 7.84 -2.26
CA TYR A 326 -6.04 8.91 -1.49
C TYR A 326 -5.28 9.22 -0.19
N ASN A 327 -4.44 8.33 0.33
CA ASN A 327 -3.59 8.66 1.47
C ASN A 327 -2.30 9.40 1.09
N GLN A 328 -1.92 9.42 -0.19
CA GLN A 328 -0.74 10.13 -0.63
C GLN A 328 -0.95 11.66 -0.61
N THR A 329 -0.02 12.41 0.00
CA THR A 329 0.00 13.88 0.00
C THR A 329 0.57 14.41 -1.33
N ILE A 330 0.36 15.69 -1.64
CA ILE A 330 0.82 16.32 -2.89
C ILE A 330 2.35 16.32 -3.02
N ASN A 331 3.07 16.33 -1.89
CA ASN A 331 4.53 16.18 -1.87
C ASN A 331 5.03 14.74 -2.05
N GLY A 332 4.14 13.74 -2.19
CA GLY A 332 4.48 12.32 -2.31
C GLY A 332 4.61 11.58 -0.97
N GLY A 333 4.47 12.27 0.15
CA GLY A 333 4.36 11.63 1.46
C GLY A 333 3.06 10.85 1.60
N PHE A 334 2.91 10.20 2.75
CA PHE A 334 1.70 9.48 3.15
C PHE A 334 1.39 9.79 4.61
N GLY A 335 0.16 9.54 5.04
CA GLY A 335 -0.21 9.72 6.43
C GLY A 335 -1.62 9.24 6.74
N ALA A 336 -2.40 10.10 7.40
CA ALA A 336 -3.73 9.78 7.90
C ALA A 336 -4.78 10.76 7.38
N ARG A 337 -6.02 10.29 7.20
CA ARG A 337 -7.19 11.04 6.72
C ARG A 337 -8.37 10.80 7.64
N LEU A 338 -9.13 11.87 7.81
CA LEU A 338 -10.38 11.82 8.54
C LEU A 338 -11.53 11.56 7.58
N ILE A 339 -12.35 10.57 7.94
CA ILE A 339 -13.55 10.17 7.20
C ILE A 339 -14.74 10.35 8.13
N TYR A 340 -15.71 11.14 7.68
CA TYR A 340 -16.95 11.40 8.41
C TYR A 340 -18.14 10.94 7.57
N GLN A 341 -18.61 9.72 7.82
CA GLN A 341 -19.67 9.09 7.01
C GLN A 341 -19.32 9.14 5.51
N ASN A 342 -20.10 9.87 4.72
CA ASN A 342 -19.90 10.07 3.29
C ASN A 342 -18.82 11.09 2.93
N ARG A 343 -18.16 11.73 3.91
CA ARG A 343 -17.22 12.83 3.69
C ARG A 343 -15.79 12.38 3.89
N TYR A 344 -15.00 12.45 2.83
CA TYR A 344 -13.57 12.16 2.81
C TYR A 344 -12.81 13.48 2.76
N LEU A 345 -12.11 13.85 3.84
CA LEU A 345 -11.36 15.10 3.94
C LEU A 345 -10.09 15.04 3.09
N GLN A 346 -9.94 15.87 2.06
CA GLN A 346 -8.79 15.77 1.15
C GLN A 346 -7.46 16.11 1.84
N MET A 347 -7.50 17.01 2.83
CA MET A 347 -6.38 17.33 3.70
C MET A 347 -6.33 16.40 4.90
N GLY A 348 -5.13 15.92 5.21
CA GLY A 348 -4.88 15.18 6.43
C GLY A 348 -3.44 15.36 6.89
N LYS A 349 -3.06 14.57 7.90
CA LYS A 349 -1.73 14.65 8.52
C LYS A 349 -0.75 13.84 7.67
N GLU A 350 0.39 14.42 7.31
CA GLU A 350 1.50 13.62 6.79
C GLU A 350 2.18 12.87 7.95
N GLY A 351 2.28 11.55 7.84
CA GLY A 351 3.03 10.70 8.74
C GLY A 351 4.47 10.58 8.26
N TYR A 352 5.25 11.65 8.37
CA TYR A 352 6.62 11.67 7.85
C TYR A 352 7.55 10.68 8.58
N TRP A 353 7.21 10.27 9.81
CA TRP A 353 7.99 9.33 10.62
C TRP A 353 7.63 7.85 10.37
N CYS A 354 6.47 7.55 9.80
CA CYS A 354 6.01 6.18 9.53
C CYS A 354 5.55 6.01 8.08
N CYS A 355 4.34 6.47 7.77
CA CYS A 355 3.61 6.30 6.51
C CYS A 355 4.45 6.69 5.29
N SER A 356 5.09 7.86 5.33
CA SER A 356 5.84 8.39 4.17
C SER A 356 7.06 7.54 3.83
N LEU A 357 7.63 6.83 4.80
CA LEU A 357 8.76 5.92 4.62
C LEU A 357 8.31 4.53 4.19
N TYR A 358 7.07 4.14 4.55
CA TYR A 358 6.55 2.83 4.23
C TYR A 358 5.90 2.74 2.85
N GLY A 359 5.13 3.77 2.48
CA GLY A 359 4.43 3.87 1.21
C GLY A 359 5.28 3.52 -0.02
N PRO A 360 6.50 4.07 -0.22
CA PRO A 360 7.33 3.74 -1.37
C PRO A 360 7.74 2.27 -1.43
N SER A 361 8.15 1.66 -0.31
CA SER A 361 8.48 0.22 -0.25
C SER A 361 7.32 -0.64 -0.71
N VAL A 362 6.11 -0.27 -0.27
CA VAL A 362 4.89 -1.00 -0.55
C VAL A 362 4.45 -0.84 -2.00
N MET A 363 4.60 0.34 -2.60
CA MET A 363 4.35 0.53 -4.03
C MET A 363 5.30 -0.30 -4.90
N LEU A 364 6.58 -0.36 -4.54
CA LEU A 364 7.59 -1.19 -5.22
C LEU A 364 7.25 -2.68 -5.10
N GLU A 365 6.89 -3.13 -3.90
CA GLU A 365 6.49 -4.52 -3.67
C GLU A 365 5.18 -4.87 -4.38
N ALA A 366 4.15 -4.02 -4.30
CA ALA A 366 2.88 -4.24 -4.99
C ALA A 366 3.06 -4.33 -6.52
N ALA A 367 3.83 -3.41 -7.11
CA ALA A 367 4.14 -3.41 -8.53
C ALA A 367 4.80 -4.72 -8.99
N SER A 368 5.57 -5.38 -8.12
CA SER A 368 6.23 -6.65 -8.43
C SER A 368 5.26 -7.82 -8.67
N TYR A 369 4.00 -7.71 -8.22
CA TYR A 369 3.00 -8.76 -8.43
C TYR A 369 2.26 -8.63 -9.77
N PHE A 370 2.20 -7.45 -10.37
CA PHE A 370 1.21 -7.14 -11.41
C PHE A 370 1.56 -7.62 -12.82
N VAL A 371 2.84 -7.87 -13.12
CA VAL A 371 3.29 -8.33 -14.44
C VAL A 371 4.24 -9.49 -14.27
N GLN A 372 3.92 -10.60 -14.92
CA GLN A 372 4.64 -11.86 -14.78
C GLN A 372 4.85 -12.50 -16.16
N ARG A 373 5.91 -13.27 -16.31
CA ARG A 373 6.20 -14.04 -17.51
C ARG A 373 6.49 -15.50 -17.14
N ASP A 374 5.71 -16.40 -17.72
CA ASP A 374 5.97 -17.84 -17.68
C ASP A 374 6.20 -18.33 -19.11
N GLY A 375 7.43 -18.77 -19.40
CA GLY A 375 7.84 -19.19 -20.74
C GLY A 375 7.58 -18.13 -21.83
N ASP A 376 6.66 -18.45 -22.76
CA ASP A 376 6.25 -17.60 -23.89
C ASP A 376 5.06 -16.68 -23.55
N THR A 377 4.54 -16.74 -22.33
CA THR A 377 3.30 -16.08 -21.93
C THR A 377 3.57 -14.96 -20.93
N LEU A 378 3.14 -13.75 -21.27
CA LEU A 378 3.12 -12.60 -20.39
C LEU A 378 1.72 -12.45 -19.76
N SER A 379 1.64 -12.51 -18.44
CA SER A 379 0.43 -12.27 -17.66
C SER A 379 0.46 -10.87 -17.06
N VAL A 380 -0.55 -10.06 -17.39
CA VAL A 380 -0.79 -8.72 -16.81
C VAL A 380 -2.00 -8.81 -15.90
N LEU A 381 -1.76 -8.82 -14.58
CA LEU A 381 -2.78 -8.97 -13.54
C LEU A 381 -3.47 -7.65 -13.19
N HIS A 382 -2.74 -6.54 -13.31
CA HIS A 382 -3.24 -5.17 -13.23
C HIS A 382 -2.54 -4.32 -14.30
N PRO A 383 -3.27 -3.56 -15.15
CA PRO A 383 -2.68 -2.81 -16.26
C PRO A 383 -1.93 -1.56 -15.78
N ILE A 384 -0.70 -1.75 -15.35
CA ILE A 384 0.27 -0.69 -15.01
C ILE A 384 1.11 -0.29 -16.23
N GLU A 385 1.59 0.96 -16.24
CA GLU A 385 2.42 1.50 -17.33
C GLU A 385 3.91 1.40 -16.97
N GLY A 386 4.75 1.12 -17.96
CA GLY A 386 6.20 1.06 -17.77
C GLY A 386 6.92 0.20 -18.79
N THR A 387 8.23 0.16 -18.63
CA THR A 387 9.13 -0.70 -19.42
C THR A 387 9.63 -1.84 -18.55
N PHE A 388 9.38 -3.07 -18.98
CA PHE A 388 9.68 -4.31 -18.26
C PHE A 388 10.74 -5.10 -19.01
N THR A 389 11.75 -5.59 -18.30
CA THR A 389 12.84 -6.39 -18.87
C THR A 389 12.82 -7.80 -18.31
N PHE A 390 12.88 -8.80 -19.21
CA PHE A 390 12.96 -10.23 -18.90
C PHE A 390 14.13 -10.84 -19.69
N GLY A 391 15.29 -10.94 -19.06
CA GLY A 391 16.56 -11.27 -19.70
C GLY A 391 16.96 -10.18 -20.69
N ASP A 392 17.04 -10.56 -21.97
CA ASP A 392 17.33 -9.66 -23.10
C ASP A 392 16.05 -9.10 -23.77
N GLN A 393 14.86 -9.49 -23.30
CA GLN A 393 13.58 -9.07 -23.86
C GLN A 393 13.04 -7.84 -23.14
N THR A 394 12.52 -6.87 -23.88
CA THR A 394 11.88 -5.66 -23.34
C THR A 394 10.42 -5.56 -23.78
N VAL A 395 9.53 -5.33 -22.82
CA VAL A 395 8.09 -5.14 -23.01
C VAL A 395 7.70 -3.74 -22.56
N ASN A 396 6.94 -3.01 -23.40
CA ASN A 396 6.38 -1.72 -23.02
C ASN A 396 4.87 -1.84 -22.80
N LEU A 397 4.41 -1.38 -21.63
CA LEU A 397 3.01 -1.33 -21.24
C LEU A 397 2.57 0.13 -21.14
N SER A 398 1.45 0.49 -21.75
CA SER A 398 0.95 1.87 -21.72
C SER A 398 -0.56 1.95 -21.89
N TRP A 399 -1.15 3.01 -21.33
CA TRP A 399 -2.53 3.41 -21.58
C TRP A 399 -2.57 4.51 -22.65
N SER A 400 -3.55 4.43 -23.55
CA SER A 400 -3.94 5.56 -24.39
C SER A 400 -4.25 6.79 -23.54
N ALA A 401 -4.12 7.97 -24.15
CA ALA A 401 -4.30 9.23 -23.44
C ALA A 401 -5.70 9.40 -22.83
N ASP A 402 -6.69 8.63 -23.27
CA ASP A 402 -8.09 8.66 -22.84
C ASP A 402 -8.51 7.44 -21.97
N TYR A 403 -7.58 6.58 -21.58
CA TYR A 403 -7.83 5.33 -20.82
C TYR A 403 -8.81 4.35 -21.49
N ARG A 404 -8.97 4.42 -22.82
CA ARG A 404 -9.82 3.50 -23.57
C ARG A 404 -9.07 2.30 -24.14
N GLN A 405 -7.76 2.38 -24.27
CA GLN A 405 -6.94 1.30 -24.83
C GLN A 405 -5.70 1.08 -23.98
N PHE A 406 -5.49 -0.17 -23.55
CA PHE A 406 -4.23 -0.62 -22.97
C PHE A 406 -3.40 -1.32 -24.03
N ILE A 407 -2.12 -0.97 -24.13
CA ILE A 407 -1.22 -1.40 -25.20
C ILE A 407 -0.06 -2.17 -24.57
N VAL A 408 0.19 -3.36 -25.11
CA VAL A 408 1.33 -4.22 -24.78
C VAL A 408 2.17 -4.37 -26.04
N ASP A 409 3.34 -3.74 -26.05
CA ASP A 409 4.29 -3.80 -27.17
C ASP A 409 5.40 -4.83 -26.87
N LEU A 410 5.44 -5.89 -27.69
CA LEU A 410 6.40 -6.97 -27.67
C LEU A 410 7.43 -6.88 -28.81
N SER A 411 7.55 -5.72 -29.46
CA SER A 411 8.49 -5.52 -30.59
C SER A 411 9.95 -5.84 -30.23
N GLN A 412 10.32 -5.67 -28.95
CA GLN A 412 11.63 -6.02 -28.38
C GLN A 412 11.57 -7.27 -27.49
N ALA A 413 10.52 -8.08 -27.64
CA ALA A 413 10.32 -9.31 -26.88
C ALA A 413 9.82 -10.49 -27.74
N PRO A 414 10.49 -10.84 -28.86
CA PRO A 414 10.03 -11.87 -29.80
C PRO A 414 9.86 -13.28 -29.17
N ALA A 415 10.47 -13.56 -28.02
CA ALA A 415 10.28 -14.81 -27.31
C ALA A 415 8.94 -14.90 -26.56
N ILE A 416 8.23 -13.79 -26.38
CA ILE A 416 6.89 -13.73 -25.78
C ILE A 416 5.87 -13.78 -26.92
N GLN A 417 5.04 -14.81 -26.93
CA GLN A 417 4.07 -15.08 -28.00
C GLN A 417 2.63 -14.85 -27.57
N LYS A 418 2.36 -14.85 -26.26
CA LYS A 418 1.01 -14.73 -25.71
C LYS A 418 0.97 -13.65 -24.64
N VAL A 419 -0.13 -12.89 -24.62
CA VAL A 419 -0.41 -11.90 -23.59
C VAL A 419 -1.77 -12.21 -22.98
N ASN A 420 -1.76 -12.54 -21.68
CA ASN A 420 -2.95 -12.70 -20.87
C ASN A 420 -3.15 -11.44 -20.03
N LEU A 421 -4.06 -10.56 -20.47
CA LEU A 421 -4.55 -9.47 -19.63
C LEU A 421 -5.72 -9.99 -18.79
N ARG A 422 -5.58 -9.98 -17.47
CA ARG A 422 -6.62 -10.43 -16.54
C ARG A 422 -7.88 -9.58 -16.67
N GLU A 423 -9.04 -10.22 -16.74
CA GLU A 423 -10.34 -9.55 -16.68
C GLU A 423 -10.82 -9.38 -15.23
N PRO A 424 -10.85 -8.16 -14.66
CA PRO A 424 -11.46 -7.91 -13.36
C PRO A 424 -12.98 -7.97 -13.40
N SER A 425 -13.58 -8.17 -12.22
CA SER A 425 -15.04 -8.06 -12.03
C SER A 425 -15.62 -6.74 -12.56
N TRP A 426 -14.86 -5.64 -12.51
CA TRP A 426 -15.24 -4.28 -12.91
C TRP A 426 -14.81 -3.85 -14.33
N ALA A 427 -14.22 -4.72 -15.15
CA ALA A 427 -13.94 -4.40 -16.54
C ALA A 427 -14.18 -5.60 -17.47
N SER A 428 -14.07 -5.35 -18.77
CA SER A 428 -13.95 -6.39 -19.78
C SER A 428 -13.08 -5.86 -20.92
N TRP A 429 -12.40 -6.76 -21.63
CA TRP A 429 -11.41 -6.39 -22.63
C TRP A 429 -11.80 -6.90 -24.01
N HIS A 430 -11.79 -6.03 -25.01
CA HIS A 430 -11.80 -6.46 -26.40
C HIS A 430 -10.37 -6.43 -26.95
N ALA A 431 -9.76 -7.61 -27.08
CA ALA A 431 -8.41 -7.76 -27.57
C ALA A 431 -8.33 -7.57 -29.09
N GLY A 432 -7.29 -6.89 -29.53
CA GLY A 432 -6.83 -6.81 -30.92
C GLY A 432 -5.32 -6.98 -30.95
N GLN A 433 -4.80 -7.44 -32.09
CA GLN A 433 -3.36 -7.61 -32.27
C GLN A 433 -2.97 -7.15 -33.67
N TYR A 434 -1.87 -6.40 -33.75
CA TYR A 434 -1.25 -6.01 -35.00
C TYR A 434 0.27 -6.12 -34.86
N ASN A 435 0.90 -6.96 -35.68
CA ASN A 435 2.31 -7.32 -35.55
C ASN A 435 2.65 -7.81 -34.12
N HIS A 436 3.62 -7.17 -33.47
CA HIS A 436 4.09 -7.46 -32.11
C HIS A 436 3.37 -6.64 -31.04
N THR A 437 2.29 -5.94 -31.39
CA THR A 437 1.55 -5.08 -30.46
C THR A 437 0.17 -5.66 -30.21
N HIS A 438 -0.14 -5.91 -28.93
CA HIS A 438 -1.45 -6.28 -28.45
C HIS A 438 -2.15 -5.03 -27.90
N THR A 439 -3.40 -4.81 -28.30
CA THR A 439 -4.22 -3.69 -27.85
C THR A 439 -5.49 -4.24 -27.21
N TYR A 440 -5.84 -3.72 -26.03
CA TYR A 440 -7.03 -4.11 -25.29
C TYR A 440 -7.93 -2.89 -25.14
N THR A 441 -9.06 -2.88 -25.84
CA THR A 441 -10.07 -1.84 -25.65
C THR A 441 -10.79 -2.11 -24.33
N ALA A 442 -10.76 -1.11 -23.44
CA ALA A 442 -11.30 -1.17 -22.11
C ALA A 442 -12.80 -0.86 -22.10
N HIS A 443 -13.58 -1.79 -21.56
CA HIS A 443 -14.99 -1.56 -21.24
C HIS A 443 -15.16 -1.55 -19.73
N TRP A 444 -14.96 -0.37 -19.14
CA TRP A 444 -15.15 -0.14 -17.71
C TRP A 444 -16.62 -0.30 -17.32
N LYS A 445 -16.87 -1.02 -16.22
CA LYS A 445 -18.23 -1.20 -15.68
C LYS A 445 -18.52 -0.13 -14.64
N PHE A 446 -19.75 0.35 -14.64
CA PHE A 446 -20.32 1.06 -13.51
C PHE A 446 -20.96 0.07 -12.55
N TRP A 447 -20.74 0.28 -11.25
CA TRP A 447 -21.31 -0.58 -10.22
C TRP A 447 -21.46 0.15 -8.89
N ASN A 448 -22.25 -0.42 -8.00
CA ASN A 448 -22.62 0.18 -6.71
C ASN A 448 -22.16 -0.71 -5.57
N ALA A 449 -21.80 -0.10 -4.44
CA ALA A 449 -21.50 -0.79 -3.19
C ALA A 449 -22.34 -0.23 -2.03
N THR A 450 -22.44 -1.01 -0.96
CA THR A 450 -23.10 -0.55 0.27
C THR A 450 -22.20 0.44 1.02
N PRO A 451 -22.72 1.62 1.40
CA PRO A 451 -21.97 2.58 2.20
C PRO A 451 -21.45 1.98 3.52
N GLY A 452 -20.23 2.33 3.90
CA GLY A 452 -19.55 1.94 5.13
C GLY A 452 -19.15 0.47 5.20
N LYS A 453 -19.28 -0.29 4.12
CA LYS A 453 -18.90 -1.70 4.04
C LYS A 453 -17.89 -1.94 2.96
N ALA A 454 -17.16 -3.04 3.05
CA ALA A 454 -16.22 -3.43 2.03
C ALA A 454 -16.85 -3.42 0.62
N PRO A 455 -16.09 -3.02 -0.42
CA PRO A 455 -16.62 -2.80 -1.76
C PRO A 455 -17.07 -4.12 -2.40
N GLU A 456 -18.35 -4.42 -2.23
CA GLU A 456 -19.04 -5.58 -2.82
C GLU A 456 -20.18 -5.09 -3.73
N PRO A 457 -20.27 -5.59 -4.98
CA PRO A 457 -21.31 -5.18 -5.90
C PRO A 457 -22.72 -5.45 -5.37
N VAL A 458 -23.58 -4.43 -5.40
CA VAL A 458 -25.00 -4.53 -5.06
C VAL A 458 -25.89 -3.97 -6.18
N THR A 459 -27.11 -4.50 -6.26
CA THR A 459 -28.15 -3.92 -7.12
C THR A 459 -28.78 -2.74 -6.39
N ALA A 460 -28.79 -1.57 -7.04
CA ALA A 460 -29.38 -0.37 -6.46
C ALA A 460 -30.91 -0.41 -6.54
N GLU A 461 -31.55 -0.16 -5.41
CA GLU A 461 -32.98 0.11 -5.29
C GLU A 461 -33.23 1.62 -5.18
N SER A 462 -34.18 2.13 -5.97
CA SER A 462 -34.59 3.56 -5.97
C SER A 462 -34.85 4.06 -4.55
N GLY A 463 -34.31 5.23 -4.22
CA GLY A 463 -34.49 5.86 -2.93
C GLY A 463 -33.45 5.49 -1.86
N ASN A 464 -32.72 4.38 -2.04
CA ASN A 464 -31.63 3.98 -1.14
C ASN A 464 -30.32 4.71 -1.48
N VAL A 465 -29.34 4.61 -0.57
CA VAL A 465 -28.04 5.29 -0.67
C VAL A 465 -26.93 4.28 -0.98
N TYR A 466 -26.06 4.62 -1.92
CA TYR A 466 -24.95 3.77 -2.38
C TYR A 466 -23.68 4.58 -2.64
N THR A 467 -22.56 3.86 -2.65
CA THR A 467 -21.29 4.34 -3.19
C THR A 467 -21.16 3.86 -4.63
N GLN A 468 -20.73 4.73 -5.56
CA GLN A 468 -20.59 4.38 -6.97
C GLN A 468 -19.14 4.17 -7.38
N PHE A 469 -18.94 3.31 -8.37
CA PHE A 469 -17.64 3.00 -8.94
C PHE A 469 -17.69 3.05 -10.47
N LEU A 470 -16.58 3.49 -11.08
CA LEU A 470 -16.26 3.30 -12.49
C LEU A 470 -14.98 2.45 -12.55
N GLY A 471 -15.06 1.22 -13.06
CA GLY A 471 -13.92 0.31 -12.98
C GLY A 471 -13.52 0.08 -11.52
N PRO A 472 -12.22 0.16 -11.15
CA PRO A 472 -11.78 0.04 -9.76
C PRO A 472 -11.96 1.34 -8.95
N TRP A 473 -12.35 2.44 -9.57
CA TRP A 473 -12.32 3.77 -8.95
C TRP A 473 -13.64 4.11 -8.28
N MET A 474 -13.59 4.27 -6.95
CA MET A 474 -14.67 4.84 -6.16
C MET A 474 -14.86 6.29 -6.54
N LEU A 475 -16.10 6.65 -6.88
CA LEU A 475 -16.46 7.96 -7.34
C LEU A 475 -16.89 8.86 -6.19
N ALA A 476 -16.51 10.13 -6.28
CA ALA A 476 -16.79 11.14 -5.27
C ALA A 476 -17.20 12.45 -5.94
N ALA A 477 -18.19 13.13 -5.36
CA ALA A 477 -18.60 14.47 -5.75
C ALA A 477 -17.94 15.52 -4.86
N ARG A 478 -17.56 16.65 -5.45
CA ARG A 478 -16.97 17.79 -4.73
C ARG A 478 -18.03 18.77 -4.24
N ALA A 479 -19.21 18.33 -3.80
CA ALA A 479 -20.31 19.24 -3.46
C ALA A 479 -20.07 19.98 -2.12
N ALA A 480 -20.54 21.22 -2.02
CA ALA A 480 -20.44 22.02 -0.80
C ALA A 480 -21.06 21.29 0.42
N GLN A 481 -20.57 21.63 1.62
CA GLN A 481 -20.89 20.90 2.86
C GLN A 481 -22.40 20.74 3.12
N ASN A 482 -23.18 21.76 2.76
CA ASN A 482 -24.63 21.84 3.04
C ASN A 482 -25.52 21.31 1.91
N VAL A 483 -24.95 20.72 0.87
CA VAL A 483 -25.71 20.14 -0.24
C VAL A 483 -26.22 18.75 0.15
N ASP A 484 -27.50 18.47 -0.12
CA ASP A 484 -28.10 17.14 0.09
C ASP A 484 -27.35 16.05 -0.70
N ILE A 485 -27.57 14.79 -0.31
CA ILE A 485 -27.05 13.63 -1.06
C ILE A 485 -27.70 13.64 -2.45
N PRO A 486 -26.94 13.84 -3.54
CA PRO A 486 -27.52 13.96 -4.86
C PRO A 486 -28.07 12.62 -5.35
N THR A 487 -29.18 12.68 -6.08
CA THR A 487 -29.79 11.51 -6.72
C THR A 487 -29.17 11.29 -8.08
N LEU A 488 -28.67 10.08 -8.34
CA LEU A 488 -27.99 9.70 -9.56
C LEU A 488 -28.68 8.49 -10.22
N PRO A 489 -28.66 8.40 -11.56
CA PRO A 489 -29.06 7.17 -12.23
C PRO A 489 -28.09 6.05 -11.83
N MET A 490 -28.60 5.03 -11.14
CA MET A 490 -27.86 3.84 -10.76
C MET A 490 -28.44 2.64 -11.50
N ARG A 491 -27.59 1.82 -12.11
CA ARG A 491 -27.98 0.51 -12.65
C ARG A 491 -27.08 -0.57 -12.09
N ALA A 492 -27.54 -1.82 -12.19
CA ALA A 492 -26.72 -3.01 -11.93
C ALA A 492 -25.48 -3.04 -12.84
N MET A 493 -24.46 -3.83 -12.48
CA MET A 493 -23.22 -3.98 -13.26
C MET A 493 -23.54 -4.21 -14.74
N ALA A 494 -23.34 -3.21 -15.59
CA ALA A 494 -23.56 -3.32 -17.03
C ALA A 494 -22.24 -3.01 -17.75
N SER A 495 -21.75 -3.97 -18.52
CA SER A 495 -20.58 -3.80 -19.40
C SER A 495 -20.96 -2.96 -20.61
N GLY A 496 -20.17 -1.91 -20.91
CA GLY A 496 -20.18 -1.27 -22.23
C GLY A 496 -21.45 -0.53 -22.64
N ALA A 497 -22.43 -0.35 -21.76
CA ALA A 497 -23.55 0.54 -22.04
C ALA A 497 -23.12 1.98 -21.77
N ALA A 498 -23.33 2.88 -22.74
CA ALA A 498 -23.51 4.28 -22.40
C ALA A 498 -24.68 4.32 -21.40
N ILE A 499 -24.42 4.72 -20.15
CA ILE A 499 -25.51 5.00 -19.23
C ILE A 499 -26.14 6.28 -19.75
N ASP A 500 -27.42 6.24 -20.11
CA ASP A 500 -28.12 7.41 -20.62
C ASP A 500 -27.93 8.59 -19.65
N GLY A 501 -27.36 9.68 -20.17
CA GLY A 501 -27.03 10.88 -19.40
C GLY A 501 -25.67 10.88 -18.70
N LEU A 502 -24.93 9.76 -18.67
CA LEU A 502 -23.60 9.67 -18.06
C LEU A 502 -22.50 9.77 -19.11
N GLU A 503 -21.70 10.82 -19.01
CA GLU A 503 -20.57 11.06 -19.91
C GLU A 503 -19.25 10.76 -19.21
N ILE A 504 -18.40 9.90 -19.80
CA ILE A 504 -17.03 9.70 -19.34
C ILE A 504 -16.09 10.65 -20.07
N ARG A 505 -15.38 11.47 -19.30
CA ARG A 505 -14.35 12.40 -19.79
C ARG A 505 -12.99 12.01 -19.24
N THR A 506 -11.96 12.38 -19.99
CA THR A 506 -10.58 12.27 -19.53
C THR A 506 -10.11 13.62 -19.02
N MET A 507 -9.48 13.63 -17.85
CA MET A 507 -8.78 14.81 -17.33
C MET A 507 -7.28 14.62 -17.47
N LYS A 508 -6.54 15.73 -17.62
CA LYS A 508 -5.10 15.74 -17.83
C LYS A 508 -4.44 16.82 -16.98
N GLY A 509 -3.17 16.62 -16.66
CA GLY A 509 -2.34 17.58 -15.94
C GLY A 509 -2.67 17.69 -14.45
N LEU A 510 -3.09 16.60 -13.81
CA LEU A 510 -3.31 16.62 -12.36
C LEU A 510 -1.96 16.58 -11.62
N PRO A 511 -1.85 17.14 -10.41
CA PRO A 511 -0.59 17.21 -9.69
C PRO A 511 -0.02 15.84 -9.28
N GLN A 512 -0.89 14.87 -9.01
CA GLN A 512 -0.51 13.53 -8.53
C GLN A 512 -0.53 12.46 -9.64
N THR A 513 -1.16 12.77 -10.77
CA THR A 513 -1.24 11.90 -11.96
C THR A 513 -1.37 12.75 -13.21
N SER A 514 -0.66 12.42 -14.28
CA SER A 514 -0.75 13.16 -15.54
C SER A 514 -2.11 13.04 -16.22
N LYS A 515 -2.92 12.01 -15.90
CA LYS A 515 -4.23 11.76 -16.50
C LYS A 515 -5.15 10.94 -15.56
N THR A 516 -6.46 11.10 -15.70
CA THR A 516 -7.48 10.27 -15.03
C THR A 516 -8.81 10.28 -15.80
N LEU A 517 -9.81 9.54 -15.33
CA LEU A 517 -11.20 9.57 -15.81
C LEU A 517 -12.10 10.35 -14.85
N MET A 518 -13.15 10.95 -15.38
CA MET A 518 -14.23 11.60 -14.63
C MET A 518 -15.57 11.23 -15.27
N ALA A 519 -16.61 11.07 -14.46
CA ALA A 519 -17.98 10.89 -14.94
C ALA A 519 -18.80 12.17 -14.74
N VAL A 520 -19.65 12.51 -15.71
CA VAL A 520 -20.62 13.60 -15.63
C VAL A 520 -22.01 12.98 -15.67
N ALA A 521 -22.80 13.17 -14.61
CA ALA A 521 -24.12 12.56 -14.45
C ALA A 521 -25.21 13.64 -14.34
N PRO A 522 -26.47 13.35 -14.73
CA PRO A 522 -27.59 14.21 -14.36
C PRO A 522 -27.79 14.15 -12.83
N SER A 523 -28.17 15.27 -12.25
CA SER A 523 -28.41 15.43 -10.81
C SER A 523 -29.70 16.21 -10.58
N ASP A 524 -30.48 15.79 -9.60
CA ASP A 524 -31.67 16.50 -9.10
C ASP A 524 -31.29 17.71 -8.24
N VAL A 525 -30.08 17.71 -7.70
CA VAL A 525 -29.52 18.83 -6.95
C VAL A 525 -28.86 19.82 -7.92
N GLN A 526 -29.26 21.08 -7.83
CA GLN A 526 -28.59 22.19 -8.52
C GLN A 526 -27.24 22.46 -7.86
N ILE A 527 -26.16 22.32 -8.62
CA ILE A 527 -24.82 22.61 -8.13
C ILE A 527 -24.45 24.01 -8.61
N ASN A 528 -24.18 24.92 -7.67
CA ASN A 528 -23.70 26.24 -8.05
C ASN A 528 -22.31 26.10 -8.67
N GLN A 529 -22.05 26.85 -9.75
CA GLN A 529 -20.72 26.89 -10.38
C GLN A 529 -19.61 27.36 -9.42
N TYR A 530 -19.98 28.00 -8.31
CA TYR A 530 -19.08 28.41 -7.24
C TYR A 530 -18.92 27.37 -6.12
N ASP A 531 -19.78 26.36 -6.05
CA ASP A 531 -19.72 25.30 -5.02
C ASP A 531 -18.72 24.21 -5.39
N VAL A 532 -18.46 24.01 -6.69
CA VAL A 532 -17.54 23.01 -7.22
C VAL A 532 -16.73 23.61 -8.38
N PHE A 533 -15.54 23.09 -8.64
CA PHE A 533 -14.85 23.37 -9.90
C PHE A 533 -15.73 22.87 -11.06
N SER A 534 -16.33 23.80 -11.77
CA SER A 534 -17.23 23.54 -12.90
C SER A 534 -16.72 24.28 -14.12
N TRP A 535 -17.06 23.77 -15.31
CA TRP A 535 -16.81 24.51 -16.53
C TRP A 535 -17.80 25.69 -16.61
N PRO A 536 -17.40 26.85 -17.17
CA PRO A 536 -18.29 28.00 -17.33
C PRO A 536 -19.61 27.70 -18.05
N ASN A 537 -19.64 26.65 -18.86
CA ASN A 537 -20.80 26.22 -19.65
C ASN A 537 -21.47 24.95 -19.09
N GLN A 538 -21.15 24.51 -17.87
CA GLN A 538 -21.75 23.31 -17.29
C GLN A 538 -23.22 23.59 -16.92
N PRO A 539 -24.17 22.77 -17.39
CA PRO A 539 -25.55 22.83 -16.94
C PRO A 539 -25.66 22.62 -15.42
N GLY A 540 -26.45 23.45 -14.72
CA GLY A 540 -26.63 23.35 -13.26
C GLY A 540 -27.29 22.05 -12.78
N ASN A 541 -27.88 21.27 -13.70
CA ASN A 541 -28.48 19.95 -13.45
C ASN A 541 -27.51 18.78 -13.70
N GLN A 542 -26.21 19.03 -13.76
CA GLN A 542 -25.18 18.00 -13.91
C GLN A 542 -24.19 18.04 -12.75
N ILE A 543 -23.76 16.86 -12.31
CA ILE A 543 -22.72 16.67 -11.31
C ILE A 543 -21.50 15.99 -11.91
N MET A 544 -20.32 16.42 -11.47
CA MET A 544 -19.05 15.77 -11.79
C MET A 544 -18.65 14.83 -10.67
N LEU A 545 -18.26 13.62 -11.06
CA LEU A 545 -17.81 12.56 -10.18
C LEU A 545 -16.37 12.20 -10.53
N TYR A 546 -15.51 12.25 -9.54
CA TYR A 546 -14.07 12.05 -9.64
C TYR A 546 -13.66 10.79 -8.89
N PRO A 547 -12.64 10.05 -9.33
CA PRO A 547 -11.99 9.06 -8.49
C PRO A 547 -11.56 9.67 -7.15
N LEU A 548 -11.82 8.99 -6.04
CA LEU A 548 -11.45 9.46 -4.69
C LEU A 548 -9.95 9.84 -4.60
N LYS A 549 -9.09 9.11 -5.32
CA LYS A 549 -7.64 9.32 -5.33
C LYS A 549 -7.16 10.65 -5.95
N ASP A 550 -8.03 11.38 -6.66
CA ASP A 550 -7.66 12.59 -7.40
C ASP A 550 -7.93 13.87 -6.60
N LYS A 551 -6.97 14.23 -5.73
CA LYS A 551 -7.03 15.40 -4.85
C LYS A 551 -6.64 16.69 -5.56
N GLU A 552 -7.37 17.76 -5.27
CA GLU A 552 -7.13 19.07 -5.87
C GLU A 552 -7.41 20.28 -4.95
N SER A 553 -8.20 20.14 -3.87
CA SER A 553 -8.68 21.27 -3.04
C SER A 553 -8.66 20.92 -1.55
N PRO A 554 -8.54 21.89 -0.62
CA PRO A 554 -8.59 21.64 0.83
C PRO A 554 -9.93 21.13 1.38
N ASP A 555 -10.94 20.90 0.55
CA ASP A 555 -12.30 20.54 0.97
C ASP A 555 -12.50 19.02 1.19
N ASN A 556 -13.74 18.61 1.46
CA ASN A 556 -14.15 17.21 1.52
C ASN A 556 -14.77 16.74 0.20
N MET A 557 -14.70 15.43 -0.04
CA MET A 557 -15.41 14.74 -1.11
C MET A 557 -16.58 13.94 -0.54
N LYS A 558 -17.72 13.95 -1.23
CA LYS A 558 -18.91 13.16 -0.89
C LYS A 558 -18.97 11.88 -1.72
N THR A 559 -19.05 10.72 -1.07
CA THR A 559 -19.01 9.40 -1.75
C THR A 559 -20.34 8.67 -1.79
N TRP A 560 -21.35 9.18 -1.06
CA TRP A 560 -22.67 8.57 -1.01
C TRP A 560 -23.64 9.32 -1.91
N PHE A 561 -24.47 8.56 -2.62
CA PHE A 561 -25.41 9.03 -3.62
C PHE A 561 -26.74 8.31 -3.45
N LYS A 562 -27.85 8.97 -3.76
CA LYS A 562 -29.17 8.34 -3.74
C LYS A 562 -29.47 7.72 -5.11
N ALA A 563 -30.03 6.52 -5.14
CA ALA A 563 -30.47 5.91 -6.40
C ALA A 563 -31.75 6.58 -6.90
N LEU A 564 -31.76 6.98 -8.18
CA LEU A 564 -32.94 7.50 -8.89
C LEU A 564 -34.07 6.48 -9.00
#